data_AF-A0A929ZKA1-F1
#
_entry.id   AF-A0A929ZKA1-F1
#
_cell.length_a   1.000
_cell.length_b   1.000
_cell.length_c   1.000
_cell.angle_alpha   90.00
_cell.angle_beta   90.00
_cell.angle_gamma   90.00
#
_symmetry.space_group_name_H-M   'P 1'
#
loop_
_entity.id
_entity.type
_entity.pdbx_description
1 polymer ?
#
loop_
_entity_poly.entity_id
_entity_poly.type
_entity_poly.pdbx_seq_one_letter_code
_entity_poly.pdbx_strand_id
1 'polypeptide(L)'
;MNQYIFILEIVGTIAFAISGALVAMKSKMDFFGVVIIGVITATFGGIMRDIVLGSVPPSAFSNPVYVVVASITSVIVFLFAYFNVNTNKITQKNAYKNFLLIADAIGLGVFTAVGVRVAFFLHPTAHSFLLVFCGVLTGVGGGLFRDICVNQLPQIFHTDVYA
;
A
#
# COMPACT_ATOMS: atom_id res chain seq x y z
N MET A 1 -11.24 10.25 -15.29
CA MET A 1 -10.58 10.58 -14.00
C MET A 1 -9.85 11.89 -14.15
N ASN A 2 -9.80 12.71 -13.09
CA ASN A 2 -8.95 13.90 -13.08
C ASN A 2 -7.48 13.43 -13.08
N GLN A 3 -6.68 13.87 -14.05
CA GLN A 3 -5.32 13.36 -14.32
C GLN A 3 -4.42 13.38 -13.08
N TYR A 4 -4.56 14.40 -12.24
CA TYR A 4 -3.80 14.52 -10.99
C TYR A 4 -4.06 13.39 -9.99
N ILE A 5 -5.30 12.91 -9.88
CA ILE A 5 -5.62 11.81 -8.95
C ILE A 5 -5.08 10.49 -9.44
N PHE A 6 -5.18 10.24 -10.74
CA PHE A 6 -4.62 9.04 -11.30
C PHE A 6 -3.11 8.96 -11.03
N ILE A 7 -2.38 10.07 -11.19
CA ILE A 7 -0.96 10.15 -10.84
C ILE A 7 -0.75 9.84 -9.36
N LEU A 8 -1.54 10.45 -8.46
CA LEU A 8 -1.44 10.17 -7.03
C LEU A 8 -1.69 8.69 -6.72
N GLU A 9 -2.75 8.09 -7.26
CA GLU A 9 -3.05 6.67 -7.04
C GLU A 9 -1.91 5.76 -7.53
N ILE A 10 -1.29 6.06 -8.66
CA ILE A 10 -0.12 5.32 -9.15
C ILE A 10 1.07 5.49 -8.20
N VAL A 11 1.35 6.69 -7.71
CA VAL A 11 2.42 6.93 -6.72
C VAL A 11 2.16 6.16 -5.44
N GLY A 12 0.92 6.20 -4.92
CA GLY A 12 0.52 5.43 -3.72
C GLY A 12 0.64 3.92 -3.93
N THR A 13 0.22 3.43 -5.10
CA THR A 13 0.34 2.02 -5.49
C THR A 13 1.81 1.57 -5.52
N ILE A 14 2.69 2.36 -6.15
CA ILE A 14 4.12 2.07 -6.19
C ILE A 14 4.72 2.08 -4.78
N ALA A 15 4.40 3.10 -3.98
CA ALA A 15 4.93 3.24 -2.62
C ALA A 15 4.53 2.05 -1.73
N PHE A 16 3.26 1.65 -1.72
CA PHE A 16 2.83 0.49 -0.95
C PHE A 16 3.33 -0.84 -1.52
N ALA A 17 3.45 -0.98 -2.84
CA ALA A 17 4.02 -2.19 -3.44
C ALA A 17 5.51 -2.37 -3.07
N ILE A 18 6.28 -1.28 -3.03
CA ILE A 18 7.66 -1.27 -2.52
C ILE A 18 7.68 -1.74 -1.08
N SER A 19 6.85 -1.12 -0.23
CA SER A 19 6.82 -1.43 1.19
C SER A 19 6.44 -2.90 1.46
N GLY A 20 5.38 -3.39 0.81
CA GLY A 20 4.96 -4.78 0.85
C GLY A 20 6.04 -5.75 0.41
N ALA A 21 6.68 -5.47 -0.73
CA ALA A 21 7.76 -6.31 -1.25
C ALA A 21 8.94 -6.39 -0.27
N LEU A 22 9.36 -5.26 0.29
CA LEU A 22 10.46 -5.22 1.26
C LEU A 22 10.13 -5.97 2.55
N VAL A 23 8.90 -5.86 3.06
CA VAL A 23 8.45 -6.62 4.23
C VAL A 23 8.45 -8.12 3.94
N ALA A 24 7.92 -8.54 2.78
CA ALA A 24 7.92 -9.94 2.37
C ALA A 24 9.33 -10.54 2.24
N MET A 25 10.26 -9.78 1.65
CA MET A 25 11.67 -10.17 1.54
C MET A 25 12.33 -10.30 2.91
N LYS A 26 12.06 -9.38 3.84
CA LYS A 26 12.55 -9.45 5.23
C LYS A 26 12.00 -10.68 5.95
N SER A 27 10.77 -11.09 5.63
CA SER A 27 10.13 -12.32 6.10
C SER A 27 10.60 -13.58 5.35
N LYS A 28 11.63 -13.47 4.48
CA LYS A 28 12.22 -14.58 3.72
C LYS A 28 11.23 -15.33 2.82
N MET A 29 10.22 -14.64 2.32
CA MET A 29 9.30 -15.19 1.32
C MET A 29 10.02 -15.38 -0.02
N ASP A 30 9.50 -16.29 -0.84
CA ASP A 30 9.96 -16.51 -2.21
C ASP A 30 9.49 -15.40 -3.16
N PHE A 31 9.89 -15.49 -4.42
CA PHE A 31 9.53 -14.51 -5.45
C PHE A 31 8.01 -14.26 -5.53
N PHE A 32 7.21 -15.33 -5.55
CA PHE A 32 5.76 -15.22 -5.64
C PHE A 32 5.16 -14.58 -4.38
N GLY A 33 5.63 -14.96 -3.20
CA GLY A 33 5.23 -14.31 -1.95
C GLY A 33 5.52 -12.81 -1.95
N VAL A 34 6.69 -12.39 -2.44
CA VAL A 34 7.05 -10.97 -2.55
C VAL A 34 6.12 -10.19 -3.47
N VAL A 35 5.80 -10.75 -4.64
CA VAL A 35 4.86 -10.12 -5.58
C VAL A 35 3.45 -10.04 -4.99
N ILE A 36 2.96 -11.14 -4.40
CA ILE A 36 1.61 -11.20 -3.83
C ILE A 36 1.44 -10.20 -2.67
N ILE A 37 2.39 -10.17 -1.73
CA ILE A 37 2.32 -9.24 -0.60
C ILE A 37 2.42 -7.79 -1.08
N GLY A 38 3.25 -7.50 -2.08
CA GLY A 38 3.31 -6.17 -2.68
C GLY A 38 2.00 -5.73 -3.31
N VAL A 39 1.36 -6.59 -4.11
CA VAL A 39 0.04 -6.34 -4.70
C VAL A 39 -1.01 -6.12 -3.62
N ILE A 40 -1.09 -7.02 -2.64
CA ILE A 40 -2.05 -6.92 -1.54
C ILE A 40 -1.87 -5.60 -0.79
N THR A 41 -0.64 -5.25 -0.42
CA THR A 41 -0.35 -3.99 0.30
C THR A 41 -0.84 -2.78 -0.48
N ALA A 42 -0.65 -2.78 -1.80
CA ALA A 42 -1.03 -1.66 -2.67
C ALA A 42 -2.53 -1.55 -2.94
N THR A 43 -3.26 -2.67 -3.02
CA THR A 43 -4.68 -2.64 -3.44
C THR A 43 -5.68 -2.80 -2.31
N PHE A 44 -5.31 -3.45 -1.21
CA PHE A 44 -6.27 -3.89 -0.19
C PHE A 44 -7.01 -2.73 0.51
N GLY A 45 -6.33 -1.61 0.78
CA GLY A 45 -6.97 -0.42 1.34
C GLY A 45 -8.09 0.13 0.44
N GLY A 46 -7.84 0.21 -0.87
CA GLY A 46 -8.84 0.62 -1.86
C GLY A 46 -10.00 -0.37 -1.98
N ILE A 47 -9.71 -1.68 -1.94
CA ILE A 47 -10.74 -2.73 -1.95
C ILE A 47 -11.66 -2.61 -0.73
N MET A 48 -11.10 -2.45 0.47
CA MET A 48 -11.88 -2.29 1.70
C MET A 48 -12.75 -1.03 1.66
N ARG A 49 -12.20 0.09 1.21
CA ARG A 49 -12.95 1.32 0.98
C ARG A 49 -14.12 1.11 0.03
N ASP A 50 -13.88 0.49 -1.12
CA ASP A 50 -14.89 0.32 -2.16
C ASP A 50 -16.04 -0.57 -1.68
N ILE A 51 -15.74 -1.63 -0.92
CA ILE A 51 -16.75 -2.48 -0.29
C ILE A 51 -17.61 -1.67 0.70
N VAL A 52 -16.98 -0.87 1.58
CA VAL A 52 -17.70 -0.01 2.54
C VAL A 52 -18.60 1.00 1.84
N LEU A 53 -18.15 1.55 0.71
CA LEU A 53 -18.90 2.54 -0.07
C LEU A 53 -19.95 1.91 -1.01
N GLY A 54 -20.01 0.57 -1.12
CA GLY A 54 -20.91 -0.15 -2.01
C GLY A 54 -20.50 -0.14 -3.48
N SER A 55 -19.24 0.18 -3.79
CA SER A 55 -18.68 0.19 -5.14
C SER A 55 -18.21 -1.21 -5.54
N VAL A 56 -19.10 -2.00 -6.16
CA VAL A 56 -18.83 -3.38 -6.60
C VAL A 56 -18.99 -3.50 -8.12
N PRO A 57 -17.98 -4.02 -8.86
CA PRO A 57 -16.70 -4.55 -8.36
C PRO A 57 -15.72 -3.43 -7.93
N PRO A 58 -14.83 -3.69 -6.95
CA PRO A 58 -13.83 -2.71 -6.50
C PRO A 58 -12.93 -2.19 -7.64
N SER A 59 -12.39 -0.98 -7.49
CA SER A 59 -11.60 -0.30 -8.53
C SER A 59 -10.36 -1.09 -8.95
N ALA A 60 -9.75 -1.83 -8.02
CA ALA A 60 -8.61 -2.70 -8.28
C ALA A 60 -8.92 -3.83 -9.30
N PHE A 61 -10.18 -4.27 -9.38
CA PHE A 61 -10.63 -5.28 -10.35
C PHE A 61 -11.22 -4.65 -11.60
N SER A 62 -11.85 -3.47 -11.47
CA SER A 62 -12.40 -2.72 -12.60
C SER A 62 -11.31 -2.13 -13.49
N ASN A 63 -10.16 -1.76 -12.92
CA ASN A 63 -9.01 -1.24 -13.65
C ASN A 63 -7.74 -2.03 -13.27
N PRO A 64 -7.28 -2.95 -14.13
CA PRO A 64 -6.16 -3.84 -13.83
C PRO A 64 -4.82 -3.11 -13.70
N VAL A 65 -4.74 -1.83 -14.10
CA VAL A 65 -3.51 -1.04 -14.04
C VAL A 65 -2.91 -1.02 -12.63
N TYR A 66 -3.73 -0.92 -11.58
CA TYR A 66 -3.22 -0.90 -10.20
C TYR A 66 -2.51 -2.20 -9.82
N VAL A 67 -3.11 -3.35 -10.16
CA VAL A 67 -2.53 -4.68 -9.92
C VAL A 67 -1.26 -4.88 -10.75
N VAL A 68 -1.28 -4.47 -12.01
CA VAL A 68 -0.12 -4.57 -12.92
C VAL A 68 1.04 -3.72 -12.42
N VAL A 69 0.79 -2.46 -12.04
CA VAL A 69 1.82 -1.55 -11.52
C VAL A 69 2.40 -2.06 -10.21
N ALA A 70 1.56 -2.55 -9.30
CA ALA A 70 2.04 -3.15 -8.05
C ALA A 70 2.90 -4.39 -8.33
N SER A 71 2.47 -5.27 -9.22
CA SER A 71 3.21 -6.48 -9.60
C SER A 71 4.57 -6.14 -10.20
N ILE A 72 4.63 -5.25 -11.20
CA ILE A 72 5.87 -4.81 -11.84
C ILE A 72 6.81 -4.18 -10.81
N THR A 73 6.28 -3.35 -9.92
CA THR A 73 7.05 -2.69 -8.86
C THR A 73 7.66 -3.72 -7.92
N SER A 74 6.89 -4.70 -7.46
CA SER A 74 7.40 -5.76 -6.59
C SER A 74 8.45 -6.63 -7.26
N VAL A 75 8.30 -6.93 -8.57
CA VAL A 75 9.32 -7.64 -9.36
C VAL A 75 10.62 -6.82 -9.44
N ILE A 76 10.53 -5.52 -9.72
CA ILE A 76 11.70 -4.63 -9.79
C ILE A 76 12.43 -4.59 -8.44
N VAL A 77 11.69 -4.44 -7.33
CA VAL A 77 12.27 -4.43 -5.99
C VAL A 77 12.96 -5.76 -5.68
N PHE A 78 12.33 -6.88 -6.00
CA PHE A 78 12.91 -8.21 -5.81
C PHE A 78 14.20 -8.39 -6.61
N LEU A 79 14.19 -8.07 -7.91
CA LEU A 79 15.36 -8.18 -8.77
C LEU A 79 16.50 -7.28 -8.29
N PHE A 80 16.20 -6.02 -7.94
CA PHE A 80 17.21 -5.10 -7.43
C PHE A 80 17.89 -5.64 -6.17
N ALA A 81 17.09 -6.18 -5.23
CA ALA A 81 17.63 -6.77 -4.02
C ALA A 81 18.36 -8.10 -4.27
N TYR A 82 17.94 -8.90 -5.25
CA TYR A 82 18.61 -10.14 -5.65
C TYR A 82 19.98 -9.89 -6.29
N PHE A 83 20.12 -8.88 -7.15
CA PHE A 83 21.41 -8.56 -7.79
C PHE A 83 22.36 -7.80 -6.85
N ASN A 84 21.86 -7.04 -5.88
CA ASN A 84 22.68 -6.27 -4.92
C ASN A 84 23.16 -7.06 -3.69
N VAL A 85 23.22 -8.40 -3.75
CA VAL A 85 23.58 -9.30 -2.63
C VAL A 85 25.03 -9.12 -2.13
N ASN A 86 25.87 -8.32 -2.81
CA ASN A 86 27.32 -8.27 -2.56
C ASN A 86 27.81 -7.13 -1.62
N THR A 87 26.96 -6.52 -0.78
CA THR A 87 27.36 -5.40 0.10
C THR A 87 26.99 -5.62 1.57
N ASN A 88 27.79 -5.05 2.48
CA ASN A 88 27.76 -5.23 3.94
C ASN A 88 26.35 -5.33 4.56
N LYS A 89 26.05 -6.49 5.18
CA LYS A 89 24.75 -6.86 5.77
C LYS A 89 24.21 -5.90 6.85
N ILE A 90 25.06 -5.09 7.50
CA ILE A 90 24.67 -4.21 8.61
C ILE A 90 24.14 -2.86 8.08
N THR A 91 24.81 -2.25 7.10
CA THR A 91 24.42 -0.93 6.55
C THR A 91 23.14 -1.02 5.72
N GLN A 92 22.94 -2.13 5.01
CA GLN A 92 21.70 -2.40 4.25
C GLN A 92 20.47 -2.43 5.16
N LYS A 93 20.56 -3.01 6.36
CA LYS A 93 19.41 -3.20 7.27
C LYS A 93 18.76 -1.86 7.68
N ASN A 94 19.56 -0.82 7.89
CA ASN A 94 19.06 0.52 8.20
C ASN A 94 18.50 1.24 6.97
N ALA A 95 19.15 1.11 5.81
CA ALA A 95 18.66 1.69 4.56
C ALA A 95 17.30 1.11 4.14
N TYR A 96 17.12 -0.22 4.22
CA TYR A 96 15.84 -0.88 3.93
C TYR A 96 14.74 -0.45 4.90
N LYS A 97 15.05 -0.32 6.20
CA LYS A 97 14.09 0.14 7.19
C LYS A 97 13.63 1.58 6.90
N ASN A 98 14.56 2.48 6.60
CA ASN A 98 14.23 3.86 6.28
C ASN A 98 13.42 3.97 4.99
N PHE A 99 13.78 3.21 3.95
CA PHE A 99 13.06 3.21 2.68
C PHE A 99 11.64 2.67 2.83
N LEU A 100 11.45 1.60 3.61
CA LEU A 100 10.13 1.06 3.95
C LEU A 100 9.26 2.12 4.64
N LEU A 101 9.79 2.80 5.67
CA LEU A 101 9.03 3.83 6.40
C LEU A 101 8.63 5.01 5.52
N ILE A 102 9.54 5.46 4.63
CA ILE A 102 9.24 6.54 3.68
C ILE A 102 8.17 6.09 2.69
N ALA A 103 8.30 4.87 2.14
CA ALA A 103 7.32 4.33 1.21
C ALA A 103 5.93 4.16 1.87
N ASP A 104 5.87 3.65 3.10
CA ASP A 104 4.62 3.58 3.87
C ASP A 104 4.01 4.95 4.14
N ALA A 105 4.82 5.94 4.53
CA ALA A 105 4.32 7.30 4.79
C ALA A 105 3.75 7.96 3.52
N ILE A 106 4.41 7.78 2.37
CA ILE A 106 3.91 8.27 1.08
C ILE A 106 2.60 7.58 0.72
N GLY A 107 2.55 6.24 0.80
CA GLY A 107 1.35 5.46 0.50
C GLY A 107 0.18 5.86 1.39
N LEU A 108 0.43 5.95 2.70
CA LEU A 108 -0.55 6.35 3.71
C LEU A 108 -1.13 7.73 3.43
N GLY A 109 -0.29 8.75 3.21
CA GLY A 109 -0.75 10.11 2.96
C GLY A 109 -1.58 10.22 1.67
N VAL A 110 -1.10 9.60 0.60
CA VAL A 110 -1.77 9.59 -0.70
C VAL A 110 -3.13 8.89 -0.62
N PHE A 111 -3.17 7.67 -0.09
CA PHE A 111 -4.40 6.89 -0.05
C PHE A 111 -5.40 7.39 0.98
N THR A 112 -4.94 8.08 2.03
CA THR A 112 -5.85 8.81 2.92
C THR A 112 -6.59 9.91 2.16
N ALA A 113 -5.87 10.75 1.42
CA ALA A 113 -6.47 11.83 0.62
C ALA A 113 -7.39 11.30 -0.49
N VAL A 114 -6.95 10.26 -1.22
CA VAL A 114 -7.76 9.61 -2.26
C VAL A 114 -9.00 8.95 -1.65
N GLY A 115 -8.88 8.29 -0.49
CA GLY A 115 -9.99 7.63 0.20
C GLY A 115 -11.11 8.60 0.57
N VAL A 116 -10.76 9.74 1.20
CA VAL A 116 -11.70 10.83 1.51
C VAL A 116 -12.39 11.32 0.24
N ARG A 117 -11.62 11.55 -0.83
CA ARG A 117 -12.14 12.04 -2.10
C ARG A 117 -13.14 11.07 -2.71
N VAL A 118 -12.80 9.78 -2.79
CA VAL A 118 -13.69 8.77 -3.39
C VAL A 118 -14.99 8.67 -2.59
N ALA A 119 -14.90 8.69 -1.25
CA ALA A 119 -16.09 8.70 -0.40
C ALA A 119 -16.97 9.94 -0.65
N PHE A 120 -16.37 11.12 -0.78
CA PHE A 120 -17.10 12.37 -1.06
C PHE A 120 -17.79 12.35 -2.44
N PHE A 121 -17.13 11.82 -3.47
CA PHE A 121 -17.72 11.76 -4.81
C PHE A 121 -18.85 10.73 -4.93
N LEU A 122 -18.72 9.59 -4.26
CA LEU A 122 -19.77 8.56 -4.27
C LEU A 122 -20.95 8.92 -3.39
N HIS A 123 -20.71 9.57 -2.25
CA HIS A 123 -21.74 9.97 -1.30
C HIS A 123 -21.57 11.44 -0.84
N PRO A 124 -21.93 12.43 -1.68
CA PRO A 124 -21.71 13.85 -1.39
C PRO A 124 -22.46 14.37 -0.15
N THR A 125 -23.57 13.72 0.21
CA THR A 125 -24.41 14.08 1.37
C THR A 125 -24.07 13.25 2.61
N ALA A 126 -23.01 12.43 2.58
CA ALA A 126 -22.62 11.61 3.71
C ALA A 126 -22.10 12.45 4.88
N HIS A 127 -22.26 11.89 6.09
CA HIS A 127 -21.65 12.46 7.28
C HIS A 127 -20.13 12.47 7.18
N SER A 128 -19.49 13.51 7.72
CA SER A 128 -18.03 13.65 7.75
C SER A 128 -17.31 12.45 8.36
N PHE A 129 -17.97 11.73 9.26
CA PHE A 129 -17.47 10.47 9.82
C PHE A 129 -17.14 9.44 8.73
N LEU A 130 -18.04 9.23 7.75
CA LEU A 130 -17.80 8.27 6.67
C LEU A 130 -16.59 8.68 5.83
N LEU A 131 -16.43 9.97 5.56
CA LEU A 131 -15.32 10.51 4.77
C LEU A 131 -13.97 10.26 5.46
N VAL A 132 -13.88 10.61 6.74
CA VAL A 132 -12.67 10.40 7.56
C VAL A 132 -12.38 8.91 7.71
N PHE A 133 -13.41 8.11 8.03
CA PHE A 133 -13.30 6.67 8.17
C PHE A 133 -12.76 6.02 6.90
N CYS A 134 -13.32 6.36 5.73
CA CYS A 134 -12.83 5.85 4.45
C CYS A 134 -11.41 6.33 4.15
N GLY A 135 -11.05 7.57 4.49
CA GLY A 135 -9.67 8.06 4.40
C GLY A 135 -8.70 7.19 5.17
N VAL A 136 -8.91 7.06 6.48
CA VAL A 136 -8.05 6.27 7.38
C VAL A 136 -8.02 4.80 6.94
N LEU A 137 -9.18 4.21 6.62
CA LEU A 137 -9.28 2.82 6.17
C LEU A 137 -8.49 2.56 4.88
N THR A 138 -8.55 3.49 3.92
CA THR A 138 -7.82 3.36 2.66
C THR A 138 -6.32 3.50 2.87
N GLY A 139 -5.92 4.49 3.69
CA GLY A 139 -4.51 4.76 3.98
C GLY A 139 -3.84 3.64 4.77
N VAL A 140 -4.45 3.19 5.87
CA VAL A 140 -3.84 2.20 6.77
C VAL A 140 -4.12 0.76 6.32
N GLY A 141 -5.25 0.49 5.67
CA GLY A 141 -5.73 -0.87 5.42
C GLY A 141 -4.74 -1.76 4.68
N GLY A 142 -3.99 -1.21 3.72
CA GLY A 142 -2.94 -1.92 3.00
C GLY A 142 -1.79 -2.39 3.89
N GLY A 143 -1.17 -1.47 4.63
CA GLY A 143 -0.07 -1.77 5.55
C GLY A 143 -0.50 -2.66 6.71
N LEU A 144 -1.71 -2.47 7.25
CA LEU A 144 -2.26 -3.33 8.29
C LEU A 144 -2.42 -4.77 7.81
N PHE A 145 -3.03 -4.98 6.63
CA PHE A 145 -3.27 -6.33 6.13
C PHE A 145 -1.96 -7.02 5.72
N ARG A 146 -1.01 -6.26 5.15
CA ARG A 146 0.37 -6.73 4.91
C ARG A 146 0.99 -7.30 6.19
N ASP A 147 0.99 -6.52 7.27
CA ASP A 147 1.65 -6.90 8.52
C ASP A 147 1.01 -8.16 9.13
N ILE A 148 -0.32 -8.28 9.05
CA ILE A 148 -1.05 -9.49 9.44
C ILE A 148 -0.63 -10.71 8.59
N CYS A 149 -0.58 -10.57 7.26
CA CYS A 149 -0.20 -11.66 6.35
C CYS A 149 1.22 -12.18 6.60
N VAL A 150 2.15 -11.33 7.06
CA VAL A 150 3.52 -11.74 7.40
C VAL A 150 3.70 -12.09 8.88
N ASN A 151 2.60 -12.16 9.65
CA ASN A 151 2.57 -12.47 11.08
C ASN A 151 3.46 -11.53 11.92
N GLN A 152 3.38 -10.23 11.64
CA GLN A 152 4.05 -9.17 12.41
C GLN A 152 3.01 -8.25 13.05
N LEU A 153 3.32 -7.65 14.21
CA LEU A 153 2.46 -6.64 14.83
C LEU A 153 2.33 -5.44 13.88
N PRO A 154 1.12 -5.07 13.44
CA PRO A 154 0.94 -3.94 12.53
C PRO A 154 1.53 -2.62 13.05
N GLN A 155 2.08 -1.81 12.15
CA GLN A 155 2.71 -0.52 12.48
C GLN A 155 1.79 0.45 13.22
N ILE A 156 0.49 0.43 12.90
CA ILE A 156 -0.53 1.25 13.58
C ILE A 156 -0.57 1.02 15.11
N PHE A 157 -0.17 -0.16 15.60
CA PHE A 157 -0.25 -0.47 17.03
C PHE A 157 1.01 -0.14 17.83
N HIS A 158 2.11 0.24 17.17
CA HIS A 158 3.40 0.42 17.85
C HIS A 158 4.24 1.61 17.34
N THR A 159 3.63 2.47 16.52
CA THR A 159 4.25 3.72 16.04
C THR A 159 3.50 4.90 16.67
N ASP A 160 4.22 5.83 17.31
CA ASP A 160 3.61 6.91 18.10
C ASP A 160 2.68 7.84 17.29
N VAL A 161 2.96 8.04 16.00
CA VAL A 161 2.13 8.82 15.07
C VAL A 161 2.00 8.06 13.76
N TYR A 162 0.80 7.53 13.48
CA TYR A 162 0.55 6.72 12.28
C TYR A 162 -0.87 6.87 11.72
N ALA A 163 -1.91 6.71 12.54
CA ALA A 163 -3.31 6.73 12.12
C ALA A 163 -4.07 7.96 12.62
#